data_AF-A0A1G3Y9M3-F1
#
_entry.id   AF-A0A1G3Y9M3-F1
#
_cell.length_a   1.000
_cell.length_b   1.000
_cell.length_c   1.000
_cell.angle_alpha   90.00
_cell.angle_beta   90.00
_cell.angle_gamma   90.00
#
_symmetry.space_group_name_H-M   'P 1'
#
loop_
_entity.id
_entity.type
_entity.pdbx_description
1 polymer ?
#
loop_
_entity_poly.entity_id
_entity_poly.type
_entity_poly.pdbx_seq_one_letter_code
_entity_poly.pdbx_strand_id
1 'polypeptide(L)'
;MSMLDVIVVLVLILTVVRGLMRGMIDTLFSLAAWMLAFVSGKWGAVLVAPLLPVGIENPAIRYFAGFAVIFLAVLIGVLLLGHALATLVKAVGLGSADTLLGGALGLAKGLVILVGLTLAAGLTSLPRTEFWKQAMLSDNLQAMARVTMPLLPADVVKYVRFE
;
A
#
# COMPACT_ATOMS: atom_id res chain seq x y z
N MET A 1 -4.95 28.25 -2.73
CA MET A 1 -4.55 26.83 -2.92
C MET A 1 -5.73 26.13 -3.56
N SER A 2 -5.52 25.40 -4.67
CA SER A 2 -6.59 24.63 -5.29
C SER A 2 -7.06 23.52 -4.35
N MET A 3 -8.29 23.05 -4.50
CA MET A 3 -8.79 21.88 -3.77
C MET A 3 -7.92 20.63 -4.02
N LEU A 4 -7.32 20.51 -5.22
CA LEU A 4 -6.35 19.45 -5.50
C LEU A 4 -5.10 19.57 -4.60
N ASP A 5 -4.56 20.78 -4.42
CA ASP A 5 -3.38 20.99 -3.56
C ASP A 5 -3.68 20.59 -2.11
N VAL A 6 -4.89 20.89 -1.63
CA VAL A 6 -5.35 20.48 -0.28
C VAL A 6 -5.42 18.96 -0.16
N ILE A 7 -5.96 18.26 -1.17
CA ILE A 7 -6.03 16.80 -1.19
C ILE A 7 -4.61 16.20 -1.18
N VAL A 8 -3.71 16.72 -2.00
CA VAL A 8 -2.31 16.27 -2.07
C VAL A 8 -1.62 16.43 -0.72
N VAL A 9 -1.70 17.61 -0.13
CA VAL A 9 -1.10 17.89 1.19
C VAL A 9 -1.70 16.99 2.26
N LEU A 10 -3.03 16.79 2.26
CA LEU A 10 -3.69 15.92 3.22
C LEU A 10 -3.20 14.47 3.09
N VAL A 11 -3.09 13.93 1.87
CA VAL A 11 -2.58 12.57 1.65
C VAL A 11 -1.13 12.44 2.14
N LEU A 12 -0.27 13.41 1.84
CA LEU A 12 1.12 13.40 2.30
C LEU A 12 1.21 13.48 3.83
N ILE A 13 0.46 14.39 4.47
CA ILE A 13 0.44 14.51 5.93
C ILE A 13 -0.04 13.20 6.56
N LEU A 14 -1.16 12.64 6.10
CA LEU A 14 -1.71 11.40 6.66
C LEU A 14 -0.74 10.23 6.53
N THR A 15 -0.07 10.10 5.39
CA THR A 15 0.88 9.01 5.14
C THR A 15 2.17 9.17 5.94
N VAL A 16 2.71 10.39 6.03
CA VAL A 16 3.89 10.70 6.87
C VAL A 16 3.58 10.52 8.34
N VAL A 17 2.50 11.11 8.85
CA VAL A 17 2.11 11.00 10.27
C VAL A 17 1.88 9.54 10.63
N ARG A 18 1.18 8.77 9.79
CA ARG A 18 1.00 7.33 10.02
C ARG A 18 2.33 6.56 10.01
N GLY A 19 3.26 6.95 9.14
CA GLY A 19 4.62 6.41 9.09
C GLY A 19 5.43 6.71 10.35
N LEU A 20 5.35 7.94 10.86
CA LEU A 20 5.97 8.35 12.12
C LEU A 20 5.36 7.60 13.31
N MET A 21 4.03 7.46 13.36
CA MET A 21 3.35 6.79 14.47
C MET A 21 3.68 5.30 14.56
N ARG A 22 3.86 4.62 13.42
CA ARG A 22 4.21 3.19 13.38
C ARG A 22 5.72 2.95 13.47
N GLY A 23 6.53 3.82 12.89
CA GLY A 23 7.95 3.55 12.67
C GLY A 23 8.20 2.68 11.43
N MET A 24 9.46 2.58 11.02
CA MET A 24 9.88 1.85 9.83
C MET A 24 9.64 0.34 9.98
N ILE A 25 10.02 -0.24 11.12
CA ILE A 25 9.96 -1.69 11.34
C ILE A 25 8.52 -2.19 11.25
N ASP A 26 7.59 -1.61 12.00
CA ASP A 26 6.18 -1.99 11.93
C ASP A 26 5.60 -1.79 10.52
N THR A 27 6.06 -0.76 9.81
CA THR A 27 5.61 -0.47 8.45
C THR A 27 6.09 -1.52 7.45
N LEU A 28 7.34 -1.96 7.54
CA LEU A 28 7.91 -2.99 6.67
C LEU A 28 7.34 -4.37 6.98
N PHE A 29 7.25 -4.73 8.28
CA PHE A 29 6.65 -5.99 8.69
C PHE A 29 5.17 -6.06 8.36
N SER A 30 4.42 -4.96 8.49
CA SER A 30 3.03 -4.95 8.03
C SER A 30 2.93 -5.21 6.54
N LEU A 31 3.79 -4.63 5.71
CA LEU A 31 3.78 -4.88 4.27
C LEU A 31 4.18 -6.33 3.94
N ALA A 32 5.24 -6.82 4.58
CA ALA A 32 5.70 -8.19 4.45
C ALA A 32 4.63 -9.20 4.89
N ALA A 33 3.92 -8.92 6.00
CA ALA A 33 2.86 -9.78 6.53
C ALA A 33 1.75 -10.00 5.49
N TRP A 34 1.31 -8.94 4.79
CA TRP A 34 0.31 -9.08 3.73
C TRP A 34 0.81 -9.94 2.57
N MET A 35 2.04 -9.71 2.10
CA MET A 35 2.62 -10.49 0.99
C MET A 35 2.82 -11.96 1.36
N LEU A 36 3.43 -12.22 2.53
CA LEU A 36 3.68 -13.57 3.02
C LEU A 36 2.36 -14.30 3.30
N ALA A 37 1.39 -13.64 3.94
CA ALA A 37 0.08 -14.22 4.18
C ALA A 37 -0.63 -14.62 2.88
N PHE A 38 -0.56 -13.78 1.84
CA PHE A 38 -1.18 -14.08 0.56
C PHE A 38 -0.51 -15.27 -0.14
N VAL A 39 0.82 -15.28 -0.21
CA VAL A 39 1.60 -16.37 -0.84
C VAL A 39 1.41 -17.68 -0.08
N SER A 40 1.58 -17.67 1.24
CA SER A 40 1.39 -18.83 2.09
C SER A 40 -0.05 -19.33 2.08
N GLY A 41 -1.03 -18.42 2.09
CA GLY A 41 -2.44 -18.75 1.98
C GLY A 41 -2.75 -19.47 0.67
N LYS A 42 -2.26 -18.96 -0.46
CA LYS A 42 -2.51 -19.55 -1.79
C LYS A 42 -2.06 -21.01 -1.88
N TRP A 43 -0.85 -21.31 -1.40
CA TRP A 43 -0.31 -22.67 -1.45
C TRP A 43 -0.81 -23.57 -0.32
N GLY A 44 -0.91 -23.03 0.89
CA GLY A 44 -1.32 -23.80 2.05
C GLY A 44 -2.81 -24.09 2.11
N ALA A 45 -3.67 -23.32 1.41
CA ALA A 45 -5.11 -23.56 1.37
C ALA A 45 -5.46 -24.99 0.95
N VAL A 46 -4.67 -25.60 0.05
CA VAL A 46 -4.85 -26.99 -0.40
C VAL A 46 -4.63 -27.98 0.75
N LEU A 47 -3.71 -27.69 1.68
CA LEU A 47 -3.38 -28.55 2.82
C LEU A 47 -4.40 -28.42 3.95
N VAL A 48 -4.93 -27.22 4.18
CA VAL A 48 -5.83 -26.93 5.30
C VAL A 48 -7.30 -27.14 4.94
N ALA A 49 -7.71 -26.91 3.69
CA ALA A 49 -9.10 -27.09 3.27
C ALA A 49 -9.68 -28.48 3.61
N PRO A 50 -8.96 -29.61 3.43
CA PRO A 50 -9.46 -30.94 3.83
C PRO A 50 -9.63 -31.13 5.34
N LEU A 51 -8.92 -30.36 6.15
CA LEU A 51 -9.00 -30.42 7.63
C LEU A 51 -10.19 -29.62 8.18
N LEU A 52 -10.81 -28.77 7.35
CA LEU A 52 -11.98 -27.98 7.76
C LEU A 52 -13.23 -28.86 7.92
N PRO A 53 -14.15 -28.48 8.82
CA PRO A 53 -15.35 -29.25 9.12
C PRO A 53 -16.16 -29.62 7.87
N VAL A 54 -16.76 -30.81 7.90
CA VAL A 54 -17.49 -31.42 6.76
C VAL A 54 -18.72 -30.61 6.33
N GLY A 55 -19.19 -29.65 7.12
CA GLY A 55 -20.33 -28.79 6.80
C GLY A 55 -20.15 -27.80 5.64
N ILE A 56 -18.97 -27.74 5.02
CA ILE A 56 -18.73 -26.94 3.81
C ILE A 56 -18.74 -27.85 2.59
N GLU A 57 -19.93 -28.05 2.01
CA GLU A 57 -20.12 -28.92 0.84
C GLU A 57 -19.56 -28.31 -0.45
N ASN A 58 -19.54 -26.98 -0.56
CA ASN A 58 -19.00 -26.30 -1.74
C ASN A 58 -17.46 -26.28 -1.71
N PRO A 59 -16.77 -26.94 -2.66
CA PRO A 59 -15.32 -27.01 -2.69
C PRO A 59 -14.62 -25.65 -2.78
N ALA A 60 -15.22 -24.68 -3.49
CA ALA A 60 -14.67 -23.34 -3.61
C ALA A 60 -14.73 -22.58 -2.27
N ILE A 61 -15.84 -22.68 -1.55
CA ILE A 61 -15.99 -22.08 -0.21
C ILE A 61 -14.99 -22.73 0.76
N ARG A 62 -14.82 -24.05 0.68
CA ARG A 62 -13.89 -24.80 1.54
C ARG A 62 -12.43 -24.40 1.30
N TYR A 63 -12.04 -24.26 0.03
CA TYR A 63 -10.72 -23.76 -0.33
C TYR A 63 -10.50 -22.32 0.16
N PHE A 64 -11.47 -21.44 -0.05
CA PHE A 64 -11.39 -20.05 0.42
C PHE A 64 -11.30 -19.95 1.94
N ALA A 65 -12.04 -20.78 2.67
CA ALA A 65 -11.92 -20.87 4.12
C ALA A 65 -10.52 -21.35 4.55
N GLY A 66 -9.93 -22.34 3.87
CA GLY A 66 -8.56 -22.80 4.13
C GLY A 66 -7.52 -21.72 3.85
N PHE A 67 -7.69 -20.97 2.76
CA PHE A 67 -6.90 -19.79 2.46
C PHE A 67 -7.01 -18.76 3.58
N ALA A 68 -8.22 -18.40 4.01
CA ALA A 68 -8.46 -17.40 5.03
C ALA A 68 -7.80 -17.77 6.36
N VAL A 69 -7.88 -19.05 6.77
CA VAL A 69 -7.23 -19.53 8.01
C VAL A 69 -5.72 -19.32 7.96
N ILE A 70 -5.04 -19.78 6.90
CA ILE A 70 -3.59 -19.61 6.80
C ILE A 70 -3.20 -18.16 6.63
N PHE A 71 -3.95 -17.42 5.80
CA PHE A 71 -3.74 -16.01 5.58
C PHE A 71 -3.75 -15.26 6.92
N LEU A 72 -4.78 -15.46 7.74
CA LEU A 72 -4.89 -14.81 9.05
C LEU A 72 -3.79 -15.27 10.01
N ALA A 73 -3.47 -16.57 10.06
CA ALA A 73 -2.43 -17.09 10.93
C ALA A 73 -1.06 -16.47 10.62
N VAL A 74 -0.66 -16.44 9.34
CA VAL A 74 0.61 -15.85 8.89
C VAL A 74 0.59 -14.33 9.07
N LEU A 75 -0.51 -13.66 8.70
CA LEU A 75 -0.64 -12.22 8.84
C LEU A 75 -0.44 -11.80 10.30
N ILE A 76 -1.16 -12.43 11.23
CA ILE A 76 -1.07 -12.12 12.66
C ILE A 76 0.33 -12.45 13.18
N GLY A 77 0.89 -13.61 12.83
CA GLY A 77 2.23 -14.00 13.28
C GLY A 77 3.32 -13.01 12.87
N VAL A 78 3.35 -12.61 11.60
CA VAL A 78 4.36 -11.65 11.10
C VAL A 78 4.14 -10.26 11.69
N LEU A 79 2.88 -9.82 11.88
CA LEU A 79 2.59 -8.54 12.53
C LEU A 79 3.08 -8.51 13.99
N LEU A 80 2.83 -9.59 14.75
CA LEU A 80 3.30 -9.70 16.13
C LEU A 80 4.83 -9.69 16.21
N LEU A 81 5.50 -10.41 15.30
CA LEU A 81 6.97 -10.39 15.20
C LEU A 81 7.51 -8.99 14.89
N GLY A 82 6.88 -8.28 13.94
CA GLY A 82 7.23 -6.91 13.61
C GLY A 82 7.13 -5.98 14.82
N HIS A 83 6.02 -6.08 15.56
CA HIS A 83 5.79 -5.26 16.74
C HIS A 83 6.78 -5.56 17.87
N ALA A 84 7.10 -6.84 18.08
CA ALA A 84 8.12 -7.24 19.04
C ALA A 84 9.50 -6.65 18.68
N LEU A 85 9.90 -6.74 17.41
CA LEU A 85 11.16 -6.17 16.93
C LEU A 85 11.18 -4.65 17.02
N ALA A 86 10.08 -3.97 16.68
CA ALA A 86 9.97 -2.51 16.83
C ALA A 86 10.14 -2.10 18.30
N THR A 87 9.59 -2.88 19.23
CA THR A 87 9.74 -2.65 20.67
C THR A 87 11.20 -2.84 21.13
N LEU A 88 11.89 -3.87 20.63
CA LEU A 88 13.32 -4.07 20.92
C LEU A 88 14.19 -2.93 20.39
N VAL A 89 13.92 -2.43 19.18
CA VAL A 89 14.66 -1.30 18.61
C VAL A 89 14.44 -0.02 19.42
N LYS A 90 13.22 0.19 19.93
CA LYS A 90 12.95 1.27 20.89
C LYS A 90 13.73 1.08 22.18
N ALA A 91 13.82 -0.14 22.71
CA ALA A 91 14.54 -0.45 23.94
C ALA A 91 16.06 -0.20 23.85
N VAL A 92 16.66 -0.39 22.66
CA VAL A 92 18.10 -0.10 22.41
C VAL A 92 18.35 1.40 22.13
N GLY A 93 17.31 2.25 22.22
CA GLY A 93 17.42 3.70 22.05
C GLY A 93 17.36 4.19 20.60
N LEU A 94 17.12 3.30 19.63
CA LEU A 94 17.02 3.63 18.21
C LEU A 94 15.59 4.00 17.76
N GLY A 95 14.65 4.14 18.70
CA GLY A 95 13.24 4.42 18.40
C GLY A 95 13.00 5.72 17.64
N SER A 96 13.81 6.76 17.86
CA SER A 96 13.72 8.03 17.13
C SER A 96 14.14 7.87 15.67
N ALA A 97 15.22 7.14 15.40
CA ALA A 97 15.65 6.82 14.05
C ALA A 97 14.61 5.96 13.32
N ASP A 98 14.06 4.92 13.96
CA ASP A 98 12.99 4.09 13.41
C ASP A 98 11.73 4.91 13.07
N THR A 99 11.36 5.84 13.95
CA THR A 99 10.22 6.76 13.73
C THR A 99 10.45 7.66 12.53
N LEU A 100 11.61 8.33 12.46
CA LEU A 100 11.95 9.24 11.34
C LEU A 100 12.00 8.49 10.00
N LEU A 101 12.63 7.31 9.97
CA LEU A 101 12.65 6.45 8.78
C LEU A 101 11.23 5.98 8.41
N GLY A 102 10.38 5.72 9.40
CA GLY A 102 8.96 5.46 9.20
C GLY A 102 8.24 6.63 8.52
N GLY A 103 8.53 7.87 8.93
CA GLY A 103 8.03 9.08 8.27
C GLY A 103 8.50 9.21 6.82
N ALA A 104 9.78 8.93 6.53
CA ALA A 104 10.33 8.94 5.18
C ALA A 104 9.68 7.87 4.28
N LEU A 105 9.46 6.66 4.80
CA LEU A 105 8.68 5.64 4.09
C LEU A 105 7.22 6.04 3.90
N GLY A 106 6.63 6.72 4.88
CA GLY A 106 5.30 7.33 4.78
C GLY A 106 5.21 8.32 3.62
N LEU A 107 6.19 9.22 3.51
CA LEU A 107 6.29 10.19 2.41
C LEU A 107 6.40 9.49 1.06
N ALA A 108 7.31 8.52 0.94
CA ALA A 108 7.48 7.74 -0.29
C ALA A 108 6.18 7.04 -0.71
N LYS A 109 5.47 6.43 0.25
CA LYS A 109 4.14 5.82 0.00
C LYS A 109 3.11 6.84 -0.44
N GLY A 110 3.07 8.01 0.20
CA GLY A 110 2.19 9.11 -0.19
C GLY A 110 2.42 9.54 -1.63
N LEU A 111 3.69 9.69 -2.03
CA LEU A 111 4.05 10.02 -3.41
C LEU A 111 3.63 8.92 -4.39
N VAL A 112 3.86 7.64 -4.07
CA VAL A 112 3.42 6.52 -4.90
C VAL A 112 1.89 6.52 -5.08
N ILE A 113 1.13 6.75 -4.01
CA ILE A 113 -0.34 6.85 -4.07
C ILE A 113 -0.76 8.01 -4.98
N LEU A 114 -0.17 9.19 -4.80
CA LEU A 114 -0.50 10.37 -5.60
C LEU A 114 -0.16 10.19 -7.08
N VAL A 115 1.00 9.62 -7.39
CA VAL A 115 1.39 9.30 -8.77
C VAL A 115 0.43 8.28 -9.38
N GLY A 116 0.05 7.24 -8.63
CA GLY A 116 -0.95 6.27 -9.07
C GLY A 116 -2.32 6.92 -9.35
N LEU A 117 -2.76 7.83 -8.48
CA LEU A 117 -4.00 8.59 -8.69
C LEU A 117 -3.90 9.53 -9.89
N THR A 118 -2.74 10.15 -10.12
CA THR A 118 -2.50 10.99 -11.31
C THR A 118 -2.52 10.17 -12.59
N LEU A 119 -1.88 9.00 -12.61
CA LEU A 119 -1.95 8.08 -13.74
C LEU A 119 -3.39 7.63 -14.02
N ALA A 120 -4.15 7.31 -12.97
CA ALA A 120 -5.58 6.99 -13.09
C ALA A 120 -6.40 8.18 -13.60
N ALA A 121 -6.10 9.39 -13.15
CA ALA A 121 -6.73 10.61 -13.67
C ALA A 121 -6.40 10.83 -15.16
N GLY A 122 -5.18 10.51 -15.60
CA GLY A 122 -4.78 10.54 -17.01
C GLY A 122 -5.53 9.55 -17.91
N LEU A 123 -6.20 8.55 -17.34
CA LEU A 123 -7.13 7.69 -18.08
C LEU A 123 -8.51 8.33 -18.28
N THR A 124 -8.72 9.55 -17.79
CA THR A 124 -10.00 10.27 -17.78
C THR A 124 -9.83 11.71 -18.30
N SER A 125 -10.92 12.48 -18.39
CA SER A 125 -10.89 13.90 -18.76
C SER A 125 -10.52 14.84 -17.60
N LEU A 126 -10.28 14.30 -16.39
CA LEU A 126 -10.05 15.07 -15.16
C LEU A 126 -8.85 16.05 -15.26
N PRO A 127 -7.72 15.70 -15.90
CA PRO A 127 -6.59 16.63 -16.10
C PRO A 127 -6.93 17.88 -16.93
N ARG A 128 -8.00 17.84 -17.73
CA ARG A 128 -8.41 18.95 -18.60
C ARG A 128 -9.28 19.99 -17.89
N THR A 129 -9.76 19.68 -16.68
CA THR A 129 -10.68 20.52 -15.90
C THR A 129 -9.96 21.67 -15.20
N GLU A 130 -10.69 22.75 -14.92
CA GLU A 130 -10.18 23.89 -14.15
C GLU A 130 -9.68 23.50 -12.75
N PHE A 131 -10.35 22.53 -12.11
CA PHE A 131 -9.92 21.96 -10.83
C PHE A 131 -8.46 21.47 -10.86
N TRP A 132 -8.06 20.84 -11.96
CA TRP A 132 -6.72 20.29 -12.13
C TRP A 132 -5.72 21.35 -12.58
N LYS A 133 -6.07 22.17 -13.58
CA LYS A 133 -5.19 23.20 -14.16
C LYS A 133 -4.86 24.33 -13.18
N GLN A 134 -5.75 24.65 -12.25
CA GLN A 134 -5.51 25.70 -11.25
C GLN A 134 -4.62 25.25 -10.09
N ALA A 135 -4.27 23.97 -10.01
CA ALA A 135 -3.48 23.44 -8.91
C ALA A 135 -1.98 23.67 -9.13
N MET A 136 -1.28 24.11 -8.09
CA MET A 136 0.16 24.38 -8.20
C MET A 136 0.97 23.09 -8.33
N LEU A 137 0.45 21.98 -7.78
CA LEU A 137 1.13 20.69 -7.78
C LEU A 137 0.77 19.80 -8.98
N SER A 138 -0.14 20.21 -9.86
CA SER A 138 -0.60 19.40 -11.00
C SER A 138 0.55 19.02 -11.93
N ASP A 139 1.44 19.96 -12.24
CA ASP A 139 2.50 19.76 -13.22
C ASP A 139 3.60 18.86 -12.67
N ASN A 140 3.94 19.03 -11.39
CA ASN A 140 4.89 18.16 -10.69
C ASN A 140 4.37 16.71 -10.62
N LEU A 141 3.08 16.53 -10.31
CA LEU A 141 2.47 15.20 -10.27
C LEU A 141 2.42 14.55 -11.65
N GLN A 142 2.09 15.30 -12.69
CA GLN A 142 2.13 14.81 -14.06
C GLN A 142 3.55 14.46 -14.51
N ALA A 143 4.56 15.27 -14.15
CA ALA A 143 5.96 14.98 -14.46
C ALA A 143 6.40 13.67 -13.78
N MET A 144 6.09 13.51 -12.50
CA MET A 144 6.35 12.26 -11.77
C MET A 144 5.63 11.06 -12.42
N ALA A 145 4.37 11.23 -12.81
CA ALA A 145 3.60 10.19 -13.49
C ALA A 145 4.22 9.78 -14.84
N ARG A 146 4.67 10.76 -15.64
CA ARG A 146 5.38 10.50 -16.92
C ARG A 146 6.67 9.71 -16.71
N VAL A 147 7.46 10.04 -15.68
CA VAL A 147 8.67 9.29 -15.33
C VAL A 147 8.36 7.84 -14.98
N THR A 148 7.20 7.57 -14.38
CA THR A 148 6.77 6.20 -14.04
C THR A 148 6.09 5.43 -15.17
N MET A 149 5.77 6.06 -16.31
CA MET A 149 5.11 5.39 -17.45
C MET A 149 5.84 4.12 -17.95
N PRO A 150 7.19 4.04 -18.00
CA PRO A 150 7.89 2.84 -18.43
C PRO A 150 7.67 1.62 -17.53
N LEU A 151 7.20 1.82 -16.29
CA LEU A 151 6.88 0.75 -15.35
C LEU A 151 5.49 0.14 -15.61
N LEU A 152 4.65 0.81 -16.39
CA LEU A 152 3.31 0.34 -16.73
C LEU A 152 3.35 -0.64 -17.91
N PRO A 153 2.38 -1.58 -18.01
CA PRO A 153 2.21 -2.38 -19.21
C PRO A 153 2.01 -1.50 -20.44
N ALA A 154 2.65 -1.86 -21.55
CA ALA A 154 2.61 -1.07 -22.79
C ALA A 154 1.19 -0.81 -23.31
N ASP A 155 0.24 -1.69 -22.99
CA ASP A 155 -1.17 -1.55 -23.36
C ASP A 155 -1.88 -0.44 -22.60
N VAL A 156 -1.48 -0.16 -21.35
CA VAL A 156 -2.10 0.89 -20.52
C VAL A 156 -1.55 2.27 -20.89
N VAL A 157 -0.26 2.36 -21.21
CA VAL A 157 0.43 3.63 -21.52
C VAL A 157 -0.27 4.40 -22.64
N LYS A 158 -0.81 3.70 -23.66
CA LYS A 158 -1.50 4.30 -24.82
C LYS A 158 -2.74 5.12 -24.45
N TYR A 159 -3.34 4.84 -23.30
CA TYR A 159 -4.59 5.46 -22.85
C TYR A 159 -4.37 6.59 -21.85
N VAL A 160 -3.18 6.71 -21.25
CA VAL A 160 -2.88 7.77 -20.28
C VAL A 160 -2.56 9.07 -21.04
N ARG A 161 -3.44 10.06 -20.93
CA ARG A 161 -3.27 11.38 -21.53
C ARG A 161 -3.54 12.47 -20.50
N PHE A 162 -2.62 13.42 -20.40
CA PHE A 162 -2.76 14.59 -19.53
C PHE A 162 -3.21 15.84 -20.28
N GLU A 163 -3.23 15.77 -21.62
CA GLU A 163 -3.67 16.80 -22.55
C GLU A 163 -5.03 16.44 -23.15
#